data_AF-A0A1Y4VZI9-F1
#
_entry.id   AF-A0A1Y4VZI9-F1
#
_cell.length_a   1.000
_cell.length_b   1.000
_cell.length_c   1.000
_cell.angle_alpha   90.00
_cell.angle_beta   90.00
_cell.angle_gamma   90.00
#
_symmetry.space_group_name_H-M   'P 1'
#
loop_
_entity.id
_entity.type
_entity.pdbx_description
1 polymer ?
#
loop_
_entity_poly.entity_id
_entity_poly.type
_entity_poly.pdbx_seq_one_letter_code
_entity_poly.pdbx_strand_id
1 'polypeptide(L)'
;MKRQTQKKTESPIALRPASREEAGLFYSELDEAKDEALGTVGHLRLDFGSGGKEFWSTWWPHNGNQLNTPEFKESLQEFVDALRETGPLKNLAAMGAYCRKQGGLITEDGRSYGYIAETEHYRYCLRCTPYQGEYNGYLYIYDLRQQAMAQQNRPIGWAAFANGEQREYHDPKTYLAAIRQELPYRNVTGFRYETLTDDPQVRKAVDDIILDFAGEENPRRACNYGLTEAGKQALRDAADPGLPHTYAWFVLTDCNTPEEQIHRDLTLEEAIQTYLDSDRPEKRLGVTKDGIATVDLARSLDGEQRFFQDHERLESFRDDPEIAAAVERLHQELEQTTPQQGMTMGGI
;
A
#
# COMPACT_ATOMS: atom_id res chain seq x y z
N MET A 1 22.81 -45.32 -24.57
CA MET A 1 22.59 -44.09 -23.79
C MET A 1 21.09 -43.91 -23.58
N LYS A 2 20.61 -44.17 -22.36
CA LYS A 2 19.19 -44.02 -22.01
C LYS A 2 18.90 -42.53 -21.80
N ARG A 3 18.00 -41.96 -22.61
CA ARG A 3 17.49 -40.60 -22.40
C ARG A 3 16.70 -40.59 -21.10
N GLN A 4 17.21 -39.88 -20.09
CA GLN A 4 16.46 -39.53 -18.89
C GLN A 4 15.40 -38.51 -19.28
N THR A 5 14.14 -38.92 -19.24
CA THR A 5 13.00 -38.01 -19.26
C THR A 5 12.99 -37.27 -17.93
N GLN A 6 13.39 -36.00 -17.93
CA GLN A 6 13.17 -35.13 -16.78
C GLN A 6 11.66 -34.93 -16.65
N LYS A 7 11.07 -35.52 -15.59
CA LYS A 7 9.74 -35.15 -15.12
C LYS A 7 9.84 -33.71 -14.61
N LYS A 8 9.24 -32.78 -15.34
CA LYS A 8 8.97 -31.42 -14.89
C LYS A 8 7.93 -31.56 -13.78
N THR A 9 8.33 -31.37 -12.52
CA THR A 9 7.43 -31.39 -11.38
C THR A 9 6.68 -30.06 -11.40
N GLU A 10 5.53 -30.01 -12.07
CA GLU A 10 4.64 -28.85 -12.09
C GLU A 10 4.08 -28.65 -10.67
N SER A 11 4.38 -27.47 -10.10
CA SER A 11 3.68 -26.98 -8.92
C SER A 11 2.19 -26.88 -9.26
N PRO A 12 1.27 -27.39 -8.42
CA PRO A 12 -0.15 -27.27 -8.70
C PRO A 12 -0.54 -25.78 -8.73
N ILE A 13 -1.24 -25.38 -9.79
CA ILE A 13 -1.76 -24.02 -9.94
C ILE A 13 -2.65 -23.70 -8.73
N ALA A 14 -2.18 -22.79 -7.88
CA ALA A 14 -2.86 -22.40 -6.65
C ALA A 14 -3.79 -21.21 -6.92
N LEU A 15 -5.09 -21.49 -6.97
CA LEU A 15 -6.12 -20.44 -7.04
C LEU A 15 -6.40 -19.87 -5.64
N ARG A 16 -6.22 -18.56 -5.49
CA ARG A 16 -6.63 -17.79 -4.30
C ARG A 16 -8.04 -17.22 -4.50
N PRO A 17 -8.96 -17.29 -3.52
CA PRO A 17 -10.24 -16.59 -3.60
C PRO A 17 -10.01 -15.06 -3.61
N ALA A 18 -10.71 -14.37 -4.51
CA ALA A 18 -10.67 -12.91 -4.61
C ALA A 18 -11.58 -12.23 -3.58
N SER A 19 -11.21 -11.00 -3.20
CA SER A 19 -12.06 -10.10 -2.43
C SER A 19 -13.06 -9.34 -3.33
N ARG A 20 -14.04 -8.67 -2.73
CA ARG A 20 -14.99 -7.82 -3.48
C ARG A 20 -14.33 -6.58 -4.08
N GLU A 21 -13.27 -6.07 -3.46
CA GLU A 21 -12.49 -4.93 -3.98
C GLU A 21 -11.76 -5.30 -5.28
N GLU A 22 -11.40 -6.57 -5.45
CA GLU A 22 -10.75 -7.10 -6.65
C GLU A 22 -11.76 -7.43 -7.77
N ALA A 23 -13.07 -7.24 -7.55
CA ALA A 23 -14.11 -7.62 -8.49
C ALA A 23 -13.95 -6.96 -9.87
N GLY A 24 -13.37 -5.76 -9.94
CA GLY A 24 -13.09 -5.05 -11.21
C GLY A 24 -12.22 -5.86 -12.18
N LEU A 25 -11.30 -6.70 -11.67
CA LEU A 25 -10.40 -7.54 -12.49
C LEU A 25 -11.11 -8.71 -13.20
N PHE A 26 -12.42 -8.87 -13.00
CA PHE A 26 -13.20 -9.99 -13.54
C PHE A 26 -14.21 -9.55 -14.60
N TYR A 27 -14.14 -8.30 -15.05
CA TYR A 27 -15.02 -7.71 -16.05
C TYR A 27 -14.18 -6.96 -17.08
N SER A 28 -14.72 -6.83 -18.29
CA SER A 28 -14.09 -6.00 -19.31
C SER A 28 -14.23 -4.54 -18.93
N GLU A 29 -13.15 -3.79 -19.00
CA GLU A 29 -13.20 -2.34 -18.89
C GLU A 29 -13.91 -1.75 -20.11
N LEU A 30 -14.67 -0.67 -19.90
CA LEU A 30 -15.34 0.06 -20.99
C LEU A 30 -14.38 1.02 -21.73
N ASP A 31 -13.19 1.23 -21.18
CA ASP A 31 -12.19 2.19 -21.64
C ASP A 31 -10.92 1.44 -22.09
N GLU A 32 -10.60 1.53 -23.38
CA GLU A 32 -9.43 0.86 -23.99
C GLU A 32 -8.11 1.32 -23.33
N ALA A 33 -8.03 2.56 -22.85
CA ALA A 33 -6.83 3.06 -22.17
C ALA A 33 -6.57 2.32 -20.84
N LYS A 34 -7.63 1.85 -20.18
CA LYS A 34 -7.50 1.04 -18.96
C LYS A 34 -7.02 -0.36 -19.25
N ASP A 35 -7.46 -0.97 -20.35
CA ASP A 35 -6.97 -2.28 -20.76
C ASP A 35 -5.47 -2.26 -21.08
N GLU A 36 -4.98 -1.17 -21.66
CA GLU A 36 -3.55 -0.99 -21.90
C GLU A 36 -2.79 -0.84 -20.56
N ALA A 37 -3.28 0.02 -19.66
CA ALA A 37 -2.67 0.24 -18.35
C ALA A 37 -2.67 -1.02 -17.46
N LEU A 38 -3.73 -1.82 -17.54
CA LEU A 38 -3.85 -3.11 -16.84
C LEU A 38 -3.09 -4.23 -17.57
N GLY A 39 -2.51 -4.00 -18.75
CA GLY A 39 -1.84 -5.03 -19.52
C GLY A 39 -2.78 -6.19 -19.89
N THR A 40 -4.07 -5.92 -20.11
CA THR A 40 -5.08 -6.94 -20.43
C THR A 40 -4.72 -7.66 -21.73
N VAL A 41 -4.41 -8.95 -21.66
CA VAL A 41 -4.13 -9.77 -22.86
C VAL A 41 -5.44 -10.09 -23.59
N GLY A 42 -6.44 -10.45 -22.81
CA GLY A 42 -7.78 -10.74 -23.27
C GLY A 42 -8.55 -11.58 -22.27
N HIS A 43 -9.68 -12.12 -22.70
CA HIS A 43 -10.47 -13.01 -21.86
C HIS A 43 -11.03 -14.21 -22.61
N LEU A 44 -11.19 -15.32 -21.89
CA LEU A 44 -11.94 -16.49 -22.32
C LEU A 44 -13.33 -16.46 -21.69
N ARG A 45 -14.36 -16.61 -22.52
CA ARG A 45 -15.70 -16.97 -22.05
C ARG A 45 -15.87 -18.48 -22.13
N LEU A 46 -16.42 -19.08 -21.08
CA LEU A 46 -16.53 -20.53 -20.89
C LEU A 46 -17.98 -20.95 -20.61
N ASP A 47 -18.39 -22.09 -21.14
CA ASP A 47 -19.72 -22.69 -20.96
C ASP A 47 -19.63 -24.22 -20.91
N PHE A 48 -20.37 -24.87 -20.00
CA PHE A 48 -20.34 -26.33 -19.84
C PHE A 48 -21.43 -27.07 -20.64
N GLY A 49 -22.14 -26.37 -21.51
CA GLY A 49 -23.26 -26.87 -22.30
C GLY A 49 -24.49 -27.19 -21.46
N SER A 50 -25.59 -27.54 -22.14
CA SER A 50 -26.87 -27.87 -21.48
C SER A 50 -26.76 -29.06 -20.52
N GLY A 51 -25.85 -29.99 -20.80
CA GLY A 51 -25.56 -31.17 -19.96
C GLY A 51 -24.54 -30.93 -18.84
N GLY A 52 -23.92 -29.75 -18.76
CA GLY A 52 -22.99 -29.36 -17.69
C GLY A 52 -21.67 -30.14 -17.66
N LYS A 53 -21.33 -30.87 -18.73
CA LYS A 53 -20.13 -31.74 -18.85
C LYS A 53 -19.21 -31.39 -20.01
N GLU A 54 -19.65 -30.52 -20.91
CA GLU A 54 -18.87 -30.09 -22.07
C GLU A 54 -17.93 -28.97 -21.67
N PHE A 55 -17.04 -28.50 -22.55
CA PHE A 55 -16.22 -27.32 -22.29
C PHE A 55 -16.13 -26.51 -23.57
N TRP A 56 -17.04 -25.54 -23.71
CA TRP A 56 -17.06 -24.59 -24.80
C TRP A 56 -16.32 -23.33 -24.36
N SER A 57 -15.47 -22.80 -25.24
CA SER A 57 -14.75 -21.55 -24.97
C SER A 57 -14.73 -20.64 -26.19
N THR A 58 -14.70 -19.33 -25.93
CA THR A 58 -14.50 -18.30 -26.96
C THR A 58 -13.46 -17.31 -26.45
N TRP A 59 -12.43 -17.07 -27.25
CA TRP A 59 -11.39 -16.08 -26.97
C TRP A 59 -11.82 -14.70 -27.46
N TRP A 60 -11.62 -13.70 -26.60
CA TRP A 60 -11.83 -12.29 -26.90
C TRP A 60 -10.50 -11.55 -26.70
N PRO A 61 -9.87 -11.07 -27.79
CA PRO A 61 -8.61 -10.35 -27.68
C PRO A 61 -8.83 -8.93 -27.15
N HIS A 62 -7.86 -8.42 -26.39
CA HIS A 62 -7.78 -7.02 -25.97
C HIS A 62 -6.49 -6.39 -26.51
N ASN A 63 -6.33 -5.06 -26.38
CA ASN A 63 -5.12 -4.35 -26.80
C ASN A 63 -4.70 -4.65 -28.26
N GLY A 64 -5.65 -4.66 -29.19
CA GLY A 64 -5.37 -4.98 -30.60
C GLY A 64 -4.79 -6.38 -30.84
N ASN A 65 -4.94 -7.32 -29.89
CA ASN A 65 -4.39 -8.69 -29.91
C ASN A 65 -2.85 -8.76 -29.87
N GLN A 66 -2.16 -7.65 -29.53
CA GLN A 66 -0.70 -7.58 -29.57
C GLN A 66 -0.01 -8.47 -28.51
N LEU A 67 -0.68 -8.70 -27.39
CA LEU A 67 -0.17 -9.50 -26.26
C LEU A 67 -0.45 -11.00 -26.40
N ASN A 68 -1.17 -11.43 -27.45
CA ASN A 68 -1.52 -12.82 -27.70
C ASN A 68 -0.37 -13.60 -28.37
N THR A 69 0.77 -13.63 -27.67
CA THR A 69 2.02 -14.23 -28.14
C THR A 69 1.99 -15.76 -28.10
N PRO A 70 2.89 -16.47 -28.81
CA PRO A 70 3.01 -17.92 -28.69
C PRO A 70 3.31 -18.39 -27.26
N GLU A 71 4.19 -17.69 -26.55
CA GLU A 71 4.51 -17.92 -25.14
C GLU A 71 3.25 -17.86 -24.25
N PHE A 72 2.45 -16.80 -24.42
CA PHE A 72 1.18 -16.65 -23.70
C PHE A 72 0.24 -17.84 -23.98
N LYS A 73 0.11 -18.26 -25.24
CA LYS A 73 -0.79 -19.36 -25.62
C LYS A 73 -0.38 -20.68 -24.96
N GLU A 74 0.92 -20.95 -24.86
CA GLU A 74 1.43 -22.13 -24.13
C GLU A 74 1.07 -22.05 -22.65
N SER A 75 1.30 -20.89 -22.03
CA SER A 75 0.98 -20.68 -20.61
C SER A 75 -0.52 -20.78 -20.32
N LEU A 76 -1.37 -20.21 -21.19
CA LEU A 76 -2.83 -20.32 -21.10
C LEU A 76 -3.29 -21.77 -21.25
N GLN A 77 -2.70 -22.53 -22.17
CA GLN A 77 -3.05 -23.93 -22.39
C GLN A 77 -2.73 -24.77 -21.15
N GLU A 78 -1.52 -24.64 -20.61
CA GLU A 78 -1.09 -25.31 -19.36
C GLU A 78 -2.03 -24.96 -18.20
N PHE A 79 -2.39 -23.67 -18.08
CA PHE A 79 -3.31 -23.19 -17.05
C PHE A 79 -4.70 -23.81 -17.16
N VAL A 80 -5.31 -23.76 -18.35
CA VAL A 80 -6.66 -24.27 -18.58
C VAL A 80 -6.70 -25.79 -18.43
N ASP A 81 -5.70 -26.51 -18.93
CA ASP A 81 -5.66 -27.97 -18.83
C ASP A 81 -5.55 -28.45 -17.37
N ALA A 82 -4.71 -27.81 -16.56
CA ALA A 82 -4.61 -28.12 -15.14
C ALA A 82 -5.95 -27.90 -14.41
N LEU A 83 -6.65 -26.79 -14.71
CA LEU A 83 -7.97 -26.53 -14.11
C LEU A 83 -9.08 -27.46 -14.63
N ARG A 84 -8.93 -28.02 -15.84
CA ARG A 84 -9.86 -29.02 -16.39
C ARG A 84 -9.65 -30.41 -15.81
N GLU A 85 -8.42 -30.75 -15.42
CA GLU A 85 -8.10 -32.05 -14.85
C GLU A 85 -8.63 -32.20 -13.41
N THR A 86 -8.30 -31.23 -12.55
CA THR A 86 -8.56 -31.30 -11.10
C THR A 86 -9.30 -30.09 -10.52
N GLY A 87 -9.47 -29.03 -11.30
CA GLY A 87 -10.01 -27.75 -10.85
C GLY A 87 -11.47 -27.49 -11.20
N PRO A 88 -11.91 -26.21 -11.05
CA PRO A 88 -13.29 -25.80 -11.30
C PRO A 88 -13.69 -25.88 -12.79
N LEU A 89 -12.74 -26.02 -13.73
CA LEU A 89 -13.03 -26.09 -15.16
C LEU A 89 -13.32 -27.50 -15.68
N LYS A 90 -13.35 -28.51 -14.79
CA LYS A 90 -13.63 -29.90 -15.17
C LYS A 90 -15.04 -30.11 -15.71
N ASN A 91 -16.04 -29.53 -15.04
CA ASN A 91 -17.46 -29.54 -15.40
C ASN A 91 -18.25 -28.64 -14.43
N LEU A 92 -19.54 -28.40 -14.71
CA LEU A 92 -20.39 -27.51 -13.91
C LEU A 92 -20.52 -27.97 -12.45
N ALA A 93 -20.60 -29.29 -12.21
CA ALA A 93 -20.72 -29.84 -10.87
C ALA A 93 -19.43 -29.62 -10.05
N ALA A 94 -18.26 -29.82 -10.67
CA ALA A 94 -16.96 -29.55 -10.07
C ALA A 94 -16.78 -28.06 -9.76
N MET A 95 -17.17 -27.17 -10.70
CA MET A 95 -17.17 -25.72 -10.46
C MET A 95 -18.01 -25.36 -9.23
N GLY A 96 -19.26 -25.83 -9.17
CA GLY A 96 -20.15 -25.53 -8.04
C GLY A 96 -19.64 -26.08 -6.71
N ALA A 97 -19.04 -27.28 -6.71
CA ALA A 97 -18.41 -27.85 -5.51
C ALA A 97 -17.20 -27.04 -5.06
N TYR A 98 -16.37 -26.60 -6.01
CA TYR A 98 -15.21 -25.74 -5.75
C TYR A 98 -15.65 -24.40 -5.14
N CYS A 99 -16.66 -23.75 -5.75
CA CYS A 99 -17.17 -22.45 -5.32
C CYS A 99 -17.69 -22.47 -3.88
N ARG A 100 -18.45 -23.51 -3.51
CA ARG A 100 -18.96 -23.68 -2.14
C ARG A 100 -17.88 -23.92 -1.11
N LYS A 101 -16.74 -24.53 -1.49
CA LYS A 101 -15.67 -24.90 -0.57
C LYS A 101 -14.65 -23.79 -0.36
N GLN A 102 -14.30 -23.07 -1.42
CA GLN A 102 -13.15 -22.14 -1.42
C GLN A 102 -13.53 -20.68 -1.19
N GLY A 103 -14.83 -20.35 -1.12
CA GLY A 103 -15.28 -18.96 -0.99
C GLY A 103 -15.03 -18.15 -2.27
N GLY A 104 -14.68 -16.87 -2.12
CA GLY A 104 -14.41 -15.98 -3.26
C GLY A 104 -15.64 -15.32 -3.85
N LEU A 105 -16.68 -15.08 -3.05
CA LEU A 105 -17.89 -14.40 -3.51
C LEU A 105 -17.58 -12.93 -3.89
N ILE A 106 -17.76 -12.58 -5.17
CA ILE A 106 -17.45 -11.22 -5.67
C ILE A 106 -18.68 -10.36 -5.92
N THR A 107 -19.88 -10.93 -5.96
CA THR A 107 -21.14 -10.19 -6.16
C THR A 107 -22.04 -10.24 -4.93
N GLU A 108 -22.84 -9.20 -4.72
CA GLU A 108 -23.81 -9.12 -3.61
C GLU A 108 -24.95 -10.14 -3.73
N ASP A 109 -25.36 -10.45 -4.96
CA ASP A 109 -26.40 -11.44 -5.25
C ASP A 109 -25.97 -12.88 -4.97
N GLY A 110 -24.70 -13.11 -4.62
CA GLY A 110 -24.17 -14.41 -4.27
C GLY A 110 -23.93 -15.34 -5.47
N ARG A 111 -24.00 -14.82 -6.71
CA ARG A 111 -24.01 -15.66 -7.92
C ARG A 111 -22.64 -15.82 -8.59
N SER A 112 -21.70 -14.91 -8.36
CA SER A 112 -20.37 -14.97 -8.99
C SER A 112 -19.26 -15.14 -7.97
N TYR A 113 -18.32 -16.02 -8.32
CA TYR A 113 -17.15 -16.37 -7.52
C TYR A 113 -15.88 -16.02 -8.29
N GLY A 114 -14.94 -15.31 -7.69
CA GLY A 114 -13.68 -14.91 -8.29
C GLY A 114 -12.48 -15.64 -7.69
N TYR A 115 -11.58 -16.10 -8.56
CA TYR A 115 -10.32 -16.74 -8.19
C TYR A 115 -9.17 -16.14 -8.97
N ILE A 116 -8.06 -15.88 -8.30
CA ILE A 116 -6.84 -15.33 -8.89
C ILE A 116 -5.72 -16.35 -8.77
N ALA A 117 -4.97 -16.53 -9.83
CA ALA A 117 -3.70 -17.22 -9.83
C ALA A 117 -2.67 -16.41 -10.61
N GLU A 118 -1.43 -16.41 -10.14
CA GLU A 118 -0.34 -15.70 -10.79
C GLU A 118 0.76 -16.69 -11.16
N THR A 119 1.32 -16.50 -12.35
CA THR A 119 2.57 -17.11 -12.79
C THR A 119 3.66 -16.05 -12.77
N GLU A 120 4.84 -16.38 -13.29
CA GLU A 120 5.94 -15.41 -13.40
C GLU A 120 5.58 -14.19 -14.27
N HIS A 121 4.70 -14.36 -15.26
CA HIS A 121 4.43 -13.31 -16.26
C HIS A 121 2.95 -12.97 -16.39
N TYR A 122 2.04 -13.80 -15.90
CA TYR A 122 0.61 -13.63 -16.14
C TYR A 122 -0.21 -13.73 -14.85
N ARG A 123 -1.23 -12.87 -14.74
CA ARG A 123 -2.30 -13.01 -13.75
C ARG A 123 -3.55 -13.52 -14.42
N TYR A 124 -4.11 -14.59 -13.87
CA TYR A 124 -5.33 -15.26 -14.30
C TYR A 124 -6.46 -15.00 -13.32
N CYS A 125 -7.48 -14.28 -13.75
CA CYS A 125 -8.67 -13.94 -12.97
C CYS A 125 -9.87 -14.74 -13.48
N LEU A 126 -10.16 -15.87 -12.81
CA LEU A 126 -11.28 -16.74 -13.13
C LEU A 126 -12.53 -16.34 -12.35
N ARG A 127 -13.55 -15.88 -13.07
CA ARG A 127 -14.92 -15.74 -12.58
C ARG A 127 -15.72 -17.01 -12.89
N CYS A 128 -16.36 -17.57 -11.88
CA CYS A 128 -17.25 -18.72 -11.97
C CYS A 128 -18.69 -18.32 -11.64
N THR A 129 -19.62 -18.75 -12.49
CA THR A 129 -21.08 -18.62 -12.29
C THR A 129 -21.67 -20.03 -12.36
N PRO A 130 -21.71 -20.79 -11.24
CA PRO A 130 -22.04 -22.21 -11.23
C PRO A 130 -23.55 -22.48 -11.32
N TYR A 131 -24.23 -21.84 -12.28
CA TYR A 131 -25.67 -21.97 -12.52
C TYR A 131 -25.94 -22.36 -13.97
N GLN A 132 -26.94 -23.22 -14.17
CA GLN A 132 -27.35 -23.68 -15.49
C GLN A 132 -28.06 -22.56 -16.26
N GLY A 133 -27.79 -22.45 -17.56
CA GLY A 133 -28.40 -21.44 -18.44
C GLY A 133 -27.70 -20.08 -18.46
N GLU A 134 -26.60 -19.94 -17.72
CA GLU A 134 -25.72 -18.77 -17.71
C GLU A 134 -24.38 -19.16 -18.35
N TYR A 135 -23.60 -18.16 -18.82
CA TYR A 135 -22.20 -18.40 -19.15
C TYR A 135 -21.43 -18.76 -17.86
N ASN A 136 -20.95 -20.00 -17.80
CA ASN A 136 -20.46 -20.58 -16.54
C ASN A 136 -19.13 -20.01 -16.07
N GLY A 137 -18.31 -19.45 -16.96
CA GLY A 137 -17.07 -18.83 -16.52
C GLY A 137 -16.51 -17.77 -17.45
N TYR A 138 -15.74 -16.87 -16.87
CA TYR A 138 -14.93 -15.88 -17.58
C TYR A 138 -13.53 -15.92 -17.01
N LEU A 139 -12.50 -16.04 -17.84
CA LEU A 139 -11.11 -16.01 -17.42
C LEU A 139 -10.44 -14.80 -18.07
N TYR A 140 -10.22 -13.75 -17.29
CA TYR A 140 -9.47 -12.57 -17.70
C TYR A 140 -7.98 -12.80 -17.45
N ILE A 141 -7.14 -12.40 -18.40
CA ILE A 141 -5.69 -12.56 -18.28
C ILE A 141 -4.98 -11.22 -18.48
N TYR A 142 -4.02 -10.94 -17.59
CA TYR A 142 -3.21 -9.73 -17.59
C TYR A 142 -1.72 -10.10 -17.68
N ASP A 143 -0.94 -9.36 -18.48
CA ASP A 143 0.51 -9.47 -18.54
C ASP A 143 1.14 -8.56 -17.48
N LEU A 144 1.79 -9.18 -16.49
CA LEU A 144 2.40 -8.48 -15.36
C LEU A 144 3.57 -7.58 -15.77
N ARG A 145 4.24 -7.89 -16.88
CA ARG A 145 5.34 -7.07 -17.40
C ARG A 145 4.80 -5.79 -17.99
N GLN A 146 3.69 -5.87 -18.74
CA GLN A 146 3.01 -4.69 -19.26
C GLN A 146 2.47 -3.81 -18.14
N GLN A 147 1.88 -4.39 -17.09
CA GLN A 147 1.46 -3.64 -15.90
C GLN A 147 2.64 -2.92 -15.24
N ALA A 148 3.77 -3.59 -15.09
CA ALA A 148 4.98 -2.98 -14.52
C ALA A 148 5.51 -1.84 -15.40
N MET A 149 5.54 -2.01 -16.72
CA MET A 149 5.94 -0.95 -17.65
C MET A 149 4.97 0.24 -17.65
N ALA A 150 3.66 -0.02 -17.62
CA ALA A 150 2.65 1.03 -17.53
C ALA A 150 2.75 1.81 -16.21
N GLN A 151 3.02 1.12 -15.10
CA GLN A 151 3.29 1.76 -13.82
C GLN A 151 4.57 2.62 -13.86
N GLN A 152 5.64 2.15 -14.53
CA GLN A 152 6.86 2.93 -14.71
C GLN A 152 6.68 4.16 -15.62
N ASN A 153 5.84 4.06 -16.65
CA ASN A 153 5.55 5.16 -17.57
C ASN A 153 4.46 6.11 -17.06
N ARG A 154 3.92 5.94 -15.85
CA ARG A 154 2.91 6.87 -15.33
C ARG A 154 3.52 8.27 -15.20
N PRO A 155 2.88 9.31 -15.77
CA PRO A 155 3.38 10.67 -15.61
C PRO A 155 3.35 11.04 -14.13
N ILE A 156 4.45 11.61 -13.65
CA ILE A 156 4.57 12.06 -12.26
C ILE A 156 3.95 13.44 -12.05
N GLY A 157 3.69 14.17 -13.13
CA GLY A 157 3.07 15.48 -13.14
C GLY A 157 2.96 16.03 -14.55
N TRP A 158 2.17 17.08 -14.71
CA TRP A 158 2.04 17.79 -15.98
C TRP A 158 2.10 19.31 -15.76
N ALA A 159 2.36 20.04 -16.84
CA ALA A 159 2.31 21.49 -16.88
C ALA A 159 1.57 22.01 -18.12
N ALA A 160 0.89 23.15 -17.98
CA ALA A 160 0.31 23.92 -19.07
C ALA A 160 0.73 25.39 -19.04
N PHE A 161 0.65 26.01 -20.22
CA PHE A 161 1.01 27.40 -20.46
C PHE A 161 -0.14 28.14 -21.15
N ALA A 162 -0.15 29.48 -21.08
CA ALA A 162 -1.18 30.32 -21.70
C ALA A 162 -1.20 30.24 -23.23
N ASN A 163 -0.10 29.80 -23.86
CA ASN A 163 -0.02 29.58 -25.31
C ASN A 163 -0.73 28.28 -25.76
N GLY A 164 -1.28 27.49 -24.83
CA GLY A 164 -1.94 26.22 -25.10
C GLY A 164 -1.02 24.99 -25.09
N GLU A 165 0.28 25.18 -24.86
CA GLU A 165 1.21 24.06 -24.72
C GLU A 165 0.96 23.27 -23.44
N GLN A 166 0.98 21.94 -23.54
CA GLN A 166 0.92 21.00 -22.43
C GLN A 166 2.14 20.08 -22.46
N ARG A 167 2.73 19.81 -21.30
CA ARG A 167 3.87 18.90 -21.15
C ARG A 167 3.64 17.94 -20.00
N GLU A 168 3.79 16.65 -20.28
CA GLU A 168 3.84 15.59 -19.28
C GLU A 168 5.29 15.31 -18.88
N TYR A 169 5.49 15.00 -17.60
CA TYR A 169 6.79 14.66 -17.06
C TYR A 169 6.74 13.25 -16.46
N HIS A 170 7.75 12.45 -16.77
CA HIS A 170 7.92 11.10 -16.22
C HIS A 170 9.15 10.99 -15.30
N ASP A 171 10.04 12.00 -15.30
CA ASP A 171 11.24 12.04 -14.46
C ASP A 171 11.14 13.17 -13.40
N PRO A 172 11.30 12.84 -12.09
CA PRO A 172 11.20 13.82 -11.00
C PRO A 172 12.07 15.05 -11.15
N LYS A 173 13.30 14.88 -11.65
CA LYS A 173 14.24 16.01 -11.74
C LYS A 173 13.79 17.00 -12.79
N THR A 174 13.35 16.51 -13.95
CA THR A 174 12.84 17.38 -15.03
C THR A 174 11.56 18.11 -14.63
N TYR A 175 10.65 17.43 -13.93
CA TYR A 175 9.42 18.03 -13.42
C TYR A 175 9.66 19.15 -12.41
N LEU A 176 10.49 18.88 -11.38
CA LEU A 176 10.84 19.85 -10.36
C LEU A 176 11.61 21.05 -10.94
N ALA A 177 12.48 20.80 -11.92
CA ALA A 177 13.19 21.86 -12.62
C ALA A 177 12.24 22.79 -13.39
N ALA A 178 11.24 22.22 -14.08
CA ALA A 178 10.24 23.00 -14.80
C ALA A 178 9.43 23.89 -13.85
N ILE A 179 8.98 23.36 -12.70
CA ILE A 179 8.27 24.16 -11.70
C ILE A 179 9.16 25.30 -11.19
N ARG A 180 10.42 25.04 -10.82
CA ARG A 180 11.35 26.08 -10.34
C ARG A 180 11.58 27.19 -11.35
N GLN A 181 11.66 26.85 -12.63
CA GLN A 181 11.94 27.81 -13.70
C GLN A 181 10.72 28.65 -14.05
N GLU A 182 9.54 28.05 -14.11
CA GLU A 182 8.33 28.68 -14.64
C GLU A 182 7.47 29.35 -13.55
N LEU A 183 7.52 28.87 -12.31
CA LEU A 183 6.72 29.39 -11.20
C LEU A 183 6.91 30.91 -10.97
N PRO A 184 8.13 31.48 -11.02
CA PRO A 184 8.33 32.93 -10.87
C PRO A 184 7.69 33.75 -11.99
N TYR A 185 7.53 33.17 -13.18
CA TYR A 185 6.98 33.85 -14.35
C TYR A 185 5.51 33.48 -14.62
N ARG A 186 4.85 32.72 -13.73
CA ARG A 186 3.49 32.19 -13.93
C ARG A 186 2.45 33.24 -14.33
N ASN A 187 2.59 34.48 -13.87
CA ASN A 187 1.67 35.57 -14.19
C ASN A 187 1.79 36.03 -15.65
N VAL A 188 2.94 35.79 -16.27
CA VAL A 188 3.24 36.14 -17.67
C VAL A 188 3.07 34.92 -18.57
N THR A 189 3.52 33.75 -18.14
CA THR A 189 3.47 32.50 -18.94
C THR A 189 2.13 31.76 -18.81
N GLY A 190 1.30 32.11 -17.83
CA GLY A 190 0.09 31.37 -17.48
C GLY A 190 0.36 29.97 -16.96
N PHE A 191 1.55 29.73 -16.41
CA PHE A 191 2.01 28.43 -15.95
C PHE A 191 1.05 27.81 -14.92
N ARG A 192 0.60 26.59 -15.21
CA ARG A 192 -0.18 25.72 -14.31
C ARG A 192 0.48 24.35 -14.30
N TYR A 193 0.38 23.65 -13.18
CA TYR A 193 0.90 22.29 -13.06
C TYR A 193 0.05 21.48 -12.08
N GLU A 194 0.16 20.16 -12.19
CA GLU A 194 -0.41 19.21 -11.23
C GLU A 194 0.59 18.09 -10.99
N THR A 195 0.74 17.66 -9.74
CA THR A 195 1.58 16.52 -9.37
C THR A 195 0.71 15.27 -9.27
N LEU A 196 1.03 14.27 -10.08
CA LEU A 196 0.24 13.04 -10.23
C LEU A 196 0.84 11.84 -9.50
N THR A 197 2.13 11.90 -9.13
CA THR A 197 2.79 10.84 -8.38
C THR A 197 2.43 10.88 -6.89
N ASP A 198 2.30 9.69 -6.29
CA ASP A 198 2.18 9.51 -4.85
C ASP A 198 3.55 9.44 -4.13
N ASP A 199 4.66 9.58 -4.86
CA ASP A 199 6.01 9.58 -4.30
C ASP A 199 6.16 10.75 -3.28
N PRO A 200 6.35 10.44 -1.99
CA PRO A 200 6.44 11.45 -0.94
C PRO A 200 7.61 12.42 -1.13
N GLN A 201 8.72 11.97 -1.71
CA GLN A 201 9.89 12.83 -1.94
C GLN A 201 9.60 13.86 -3.01
N VAL A 202 8.93 13.45 -4.09
CA VAL A 202 8.56 14.36 -5.19
C VAL A 202 7.53 15.36 -4.71
N ARG A 203 6.48 14.91 -4.01
CA ARG A 203 5.43 15.80 -3.48
C ARG A 203 6.00 16.81 -2.48
N LYS A 204 6.87 16.37 -1.57
CA LYS A 204 7.56 17.28 -0.66
C LYS A 204 8.39 18.30 -1.44
N ALA A 205 9.18 17.85 -2.41
CA ALA A 205 10.04 18.76 -3.18
C ALA A 205 9.25 19.80 -3.97
N VAL A 206 8.04 19.45 -4.45
CA VAL A 206 7.12 20.42 -5.06
C VAL A 206 6.68 21.45 -4.02
N ASP A 207 6.18 21.02 -2.85
CA ASP A 207 5.77 21.93 -1.78
C ASP A 207 6.92 22.83 -1.29
N ASP A 208 8.13 22.30 -1.18
CA ASP A 208 9.33 23.06 -0.84
C ASP A 208 9.54 24.22 -1.82
N ILE A 209 9.34 23.99 -3.13
CA ILE A 209 9.48 25.04 -4.16
C ILE A 209 8.37 26.10 -4.03
N ILE A 210 7.14 25.68 -3.75
CA ILE A 210 6.00 26.60 -3.63
C ILE A 210 6.15 27.49 -2.41
N LEU A 211 6.50 26.89 -1.27
CA LEU A 211 6.65 27.60 0.00
C LEU A 211 7.87 28.52 -0.03
N ASP A 212 9.00 28.06 -0.58
CA ASP A 212 10.17 28.92 -0.80
C ASP A 212 9.82 30.13 -1.68
N PHE A 213 9.05 29.92 -2.75
CA PHE A 213 8.55 31.03 -3.58
C PHE A 213 7.63 31.99 -2.81
N ALA A 214 6.87 31.50 -1.83
CA ALA A 214 6.05 32.31 -0.93
C ALA A 214 6.85 32.96 0.22
N GLY A 215 8.14 32.61 0.39
CA GLY A 215 9.00 33.06 1.49
C GLY A 215 8.79 32.28 2.80
N GLU A 216 8.20 31.09 2.74
CA GLU A 216 7.92 30.20 3.87
C GLU A 216 8.80 28.94 3.80
N GLU A 217 9.23 28.42 4.94
CA GLU A 217 9.88 27.11 5.01
C GLU A 217 8.81 26.01 5.12
N ASN A 218 9.04 24.86 4.47
CA ASN A 218 8.12 23.73 4.57
C ASN A 218 8.25 23.01 5.93
N PRO A 219 7.24 23.06 6.82
CA PRO A 219 7.30 22.39 8.12
C PRO A 219 7.07 20.87 8.01
N ARG A 220 6.64 20.35 6.85
CA ARG A 220 6.28 18.94 6.66
C ARG A 220 7.48 18.10 6.23
N ARG A 221 7.67 16.96 6.91
CA ARG A 221 8.69 15.94 6.55
C ARG A 221 8.17 15.05 5.41
N ALA A 222 9.07 14.37 4.69
CA ALA A 222 8.70 13.53 3.55
C ALA A 222 7.67 12.42 3.90
N CYS A 223 7.76 11.83 5.10
CA CYS A 223 6.78 10.85 5.59
C CYS A 223 5.33 11.40 5.64
N ASN A 224 5.16 12.71 5.77
CA ASN A 224 3.84 13.35 5.80
C ASN A 224 3.16 13.40 4.42
N TYR A 225 3.89 13.11 3.35
CA TYR A 225 3.40 13.15 1.97
C TYR A 225 2.99 11.78 1.40
N GLY A 226 3.29 10.69 2.12
CA GLY A 226 3.03 9.31 1.68
C GLY A 226 1.67 8.73 2.10
N LEU A 227 0.78 9.55 2.65
CA LEU A 227 -0.51 9.07 3.16
C LEU A 227 -1.52 9.01 2.00
N THR A 228 -1.91 7.78 1.65
CA THR A 228 -3.07 7.50 0.77
C THR A 228 -4.33 8.19 1.32
N GLU A 229 -5.41 8.31 0.55
CA GLU A 229 -6.68 8.83 1.11
C GLU A 229 -7.15 8.01 2.33
N ALA A 230 -6.90 6.70 2.33
CA ALA A 230 -7.11 5.84 3.49
C ALA A 230 -6.19 6.23 4.68
N GLY A 231 -4.91 6.54 4.43
CA GLY A 231 -4.00 7.03 5.46
C GLY A 231 -4.37 8.43 5.99
N LYS A 232 -4.85 9.33 5.13
CA LYS A 232 -5.39 10.63 5.55
C LYS A 232 -6.64 10.47 6.39
N GLN A 233 -7.53 9.56 6.00
CA GLN A 233 -8.72 9.27 6.79
C GLN A 233 -8.35 8.63 8.12
N ALA A 234 -7.44 7.66 8.14
CA ALA A 234 -6.95 7.05 9.38
C ALA A 234 -6.29 8.07 10.33
N LEU A 235 -5.62 9.11 9.81
CA LEU A 235 -5.13 10.22 10.63
C LEU A 235 -6.23 11.12 11.18
N ARG A 236 -7.30 11.36 10.40
CA ARG A 236 -8.48 12.09 10.89
C ARG A 236 -9.20 11.29 11.97
N ASP A 237 -9.36 9.99 11.75
CA ASP A 237 -9.98 9.06 12.70
C ASP A 237 -9.13 9.01 13.99
N ALA A 238 -7.79 8.94 13.87
CA ALA A 238 -6.89 9.02 15.02
C ALA A 238 -6.90 10.39 15.75
N ALA A 239 -7.46 11.43 15.14
CA ALA A 239 -7.66 12.74 15.76
C ALA A 239 -9.07 12.95 16.32
N ASP A 240 -10.00 12.01 16.11
CA ASP A 240 -11.35 12.07 16.66
C ASP A 240 -11.41 11.39 18.04
N PRO A 241 -11.51 12.15 19.15
CA PRO A 241 -11.53 11.58 20.50
C PRO A 241 -12.81 10.77 20.78
N GLY A 242 -13.81 10.82 19.91
CA GLY A 242 -15.03 10.01 20.01
C GLY A 242 -14.88 8.56 19.54
N LEU A 243 -13.75 8.21 18.91
CA LEU A 243 -13.49 6.87 18.41
C LEU A 243 -12.66 6.04 19.40
N PRO A 244 -12.83 4.70 19.42
CA PRO A 244 -11.96 3.83 20.18
C PRO A 244 -10.56 3.82 19.55
N HIS A 245 -9.55 4.06 20.38
CA HIS A 245 -8.15 4.12 19.95
C HIS A 245 -7.32 2.99 20.55
N THR A 246 -6.21 2.69 19.89
CA THR A 246 -5.18 1.75 20.33
C THR A 246 -3.86 2.48 20.49
N TYR A 247 -3.08 2.10 21.52
CA TYR A 247 -1.80 2.72 21.84
C TYR A 247 -0.72 1.65 21.94
N ALA A 248 0.33 1.78 21.14
CA ALA A 248 1.51 0.94 21.19
C ALA A 248 2.70 1.77 21.67
N TRP A 249 3.20 1.47 22.87
CA TRP A 249 4.33 2.18 23.45
C TRP A 249 5.64 1.60 22.95
N PHE A 250 6.66 2.45 22.86
CA PHE A 250 7.98 2.02 22.44
C PHE A 250 9.10 2.75 23.16
N VAL A 251 10.25 2.08 23.24
CA VAL A 251 11.52 2.66 23.66
C VAL A 251 12.53 2.53 22.54
N LEU A 252 13.14 3.64 22.17
CA LEU A 252 14.26 3.71 21.23
C LEU A 252 15.56 3.93 21.99
N THR A 253 16.62 3.22 21.62
CA THR A 253 17.98 3.50 22.12
C THR A 253 18.93 3.75 20.97
N ASP A 254 19.98 4.53 21.24
CA ASP A 254 21.07 4.80 20.29
C ASP A 254 20.55 5.37 18.94
N CYS A 255 19.56 6.27 19.01
CA CYS A 255 18.85 6.81 17.84
C CYS A 255 19.80 7.44 16.81
N ASN A 256 19.58 7.19 15.52
CA ASN A 256 20.42 7.68 14.41
C ASN A 256 21.86 7.13 14.41
N THR A 257 22.10 6.01 15.09
CA THR A 257 23.36 5.25 15.01
C THR A 257 23.12 3.88 14.37
N PRO A 258 24.16 3.19 13.87
CA PRO A 258 24.05 1.80 13.41
C PRO A 258 23.57 0.82 14.50
N GLU A 259 23.70 1.19 15.77
CA GLU A 259 23.30 0.40 16.94
C GLU A 259 21.86 0.66 17.40
N GLU A 260 21.07 1.43 16.65
CA GLU A 260 19.69 1.77 17.00
C GLU A 260 18.84 0.52 17.29
N GLN A 261 18.18 0.50 18.45
CA GLN A 261 17.24 -0.57 18.84
C GLN A 261 15.87 0.03 19.12
N ILE A 262 14.83 -0.69 18.71
CA ILE A 262 13.43 -0.31 18.93
C ILE A 262 12.73 -1.44 19.68
N HIS A 263 12.33 -1.18 20.91
CA HIS A 263 11.46 -2.05 21.69
C HIS A 263 10.01 -1.61 21.45
N ARG A 264 9.23 -2.40 20.71
CA ARG A 264 7.85 -2.09 20.27
C ARG A 264 6.82 -2.93 21.03
N ASP A 265 5.55 -2.57 20.83
CA ASP A 265 4.37 -3.28 21.33
C ASP A 265 4.35 -3.42 22.86
N LEU A 266 4.87 -2.41 23.56
CA LEU A 266 4.90 -2.34 25.01
C LEU A 266 3.60 -1.73 25.53
N THR A 267 3.23 -2.11 26.75
CA THR A 267 2.36 -1.30 27.60
C THR A 267 3.10 -0.06 28.11
N LEU A 268 2.36 0.93 28.64
CA LEU A 268 2.98 2.13 29.22
C LEU A 268 3.94 1.74 30.36
N GLU A 269 3.54 0.83 31.23
CA GLU A 269 4.35 0.33 32.34
C GLU A 269 5.65 -0.33 31.85
N GLU A 270 5.55 -1.22 30.86
CA GLU A 270 6.72 -1.90 30.29
C GLU A 270 7.64 -0.92 29.59
N ALA A 271 7.10 0.09 28.91
CA ALA A 271 7.88 1.13 28.25
C ALA A 271 8.63 1.99 29.28
N ILE A 272 7.98 2.39 30.39
CA ILE A 272 8.64 3.15 31.44
C ILE A 272 9.76 2.32 32.08
N GLN A 273 9.49 1.05 32.41
CA GLN A 273 10.49 0.16 33.00
C GLN A 273 11.67 -0.05 32.05
N THR A 274 11.41 -0.34 30.77
CA THR A 274 12.44 -0.52 29.73
C THR A 274 13.27 0.76 29.56
N TYR A 275 12.63 1.92 29.60
CA TYR A 275 13.31 3.21 29.54
C TYR A 275 14.19 3.44 30.77
N LEU A 276 13.72 3.15 31.98
CA LEU A 276 14.49 3.32 33.22
C LEU A 276 15.67 2.35 33.31
N ASP A 277 15.48 1.09 32.96
CA ASP A 277 16.50 0.03 33.06
C ASP A 277 17.62 0.16 32.01
N SER A 278 17.39 0.92 30.94
CA SER A 278 18.38 1.13 29.89
C SER A 278 19.54 2.01 30.36
N ASP A 279 20.77 1.51 30.26
CA ASP A 279 22.02 2.21 30.55
C ASP A 279 22.56 3.00 29.34
N ARG A 280 21.79 3.04 28.24
CA ARG A 280 22.19 3.69 26.99
C ARG A 280 22.21 5.21 27.14
N PRO A 281 23.23 5.89 26.56
CA PRO A 281 23.38 7.34 26.69
C PRO A 281 22.25 8.10 25.98
N GLU A 282 21.77 7.60 24.83
CA GLU A 282 20.58 8.11 24.17
C GLU A 282 19.44 7.09 24.26
N LYS A 283 18.33 7.51 24.87
CA LYS A 283 17.08 6.74 24.90
C LYS A 283 15.86 7.63 24.80
N ARG A 284 14.81 7.16 24.14
CA ARG A 284 13.53 7.86 23.95
C ARG A 284 12.37 6.96 24.26
N LEU A 285 11.33 7.52 24.87
CA LEU A 285 10.05 6.86 25.08
C LEU A 285 9.00 7.61 24.26
N GLY A 286 8.24 6.86 23.47
CA GLY A 286 7.15 7.40 22.67
C GLY A 286 5.99 6.43 22.56
N VAL A 287 4.96 6.88 21.85
CA VAL A 287 3.73 6.13 21.65
C VAL A 287 3.25 6.27 20.21
N THR A 288 2.72 5.18 19.68
CA THR A 288 2.02 5.15 18.40
C THR A 288 0.54 4.89 18.64
N LYS A 289 -0.31 5.83 18.22
CA LYS A 289 -1.76 5.75 18.24
C LYS A 289 -2.28 5.21 16.91
N ASP A 290 -3.15 4.20 17.00
CA ASP A 290 -3.82 3.53 15.87
C ASP A 290 -2.88 3.01 14.77
N GLY A 291 -1.62 2.74 15.14
CA GLY A 291 -0.58 2.31 14.21
C GLY A 291 -0.16 3.36 13.18
N ILE A 292 -0.62 4.62 13.30
CA ILE A 292 -0.45 5.65 12.27
C ILE A 292 0.11 6.99 12.77
N ALA A 293 -0.28 7.43 13.97
CA ALA A 293 0.20 8.68 14.55
C ALA A 293 1.23 8.36 15.64
N THR A 294 2.39 9.00 15.61
CA THR A 294 3.49 8.72 16.55
C THR A 294 4.02 10.00 17.18
N VAL A 295 4.29 9.96 18.49
CA VAL A 295 4.90 11.08 19.22
C VAL A 295 5.94 10.58 20.22
N ASP A 296 7.06 11.28 20.31
CA ASP A 296 8.06 11.10 21.38
C ASP A 296 7.61 11.93 22.59
N LEU A 297 7.65 11.35 23.78
CA LEU A 297 7.24 12.04 25.01
C LEU A 297 8.43 12.38 25.91
N ALA A 298 9.44 11.52 25.97
CA ALA A 298 10.62 11.72 26.80
C ALA A 298 11.90 11.30 26.06
N ARG A 299 12.99 12.02 26.29
CA ARG A 299 14.34 11.68 25.83
C ARG A 299 15.34 11.87 26.97
N SER A 300 16.26 10.92 27.08
CA SER A 300 17.48 11.07 27.86
C SER A 300 18.65 11.08 26.90
N LEU A 301 19.53 12.07 27.02
CA LEU A 301 20.80 12.15 26.29
C LEU A 301 21.91 12.49 27.27
N ASP A 302 22.89 11.60 27.41
CA ASP A 302 24.04 11.78 28.31
C ASP A 302 23.64 12.13 29.76
N GLY A 303 22.52 11.58 30.22
CA GLY A 303 21.95 11.81 31.56
C GLY A 303 21.07 13.06 31.68
N GLU A 304 20.96 13.90 30.64
CA GLU A 304 20.00 14.99 30.60
C GLU A 304 18.64 14.49 30.12
N GLN A 305 17.62 14.63 30.99
CA GLN A 305 16.26 14.26 30.67
C GLN A 305 15.44 15.44 30.17
N ARG A 306 14.74 15.23 29.06
CA ARG A 306 13.88 16.22 28.41
C ARG A 306 12.53 15.62 28.05
N PHE A 307 11.47 16.35 28.36
CA PHE A 307 10.10 16.03 27.95
C PHE A 307 9.71 16.85 26.72
N PHE A 308 8.95 16.23 25.82
CA PHE A 308 8.46 16.85 24.60
C PHE A 308 6.98 17.20 24.71
N GLN A 309 6.63 18.40 24.24
CA GLN A 309 5.25 18.91 24.21
C GLN A 309 4.60 18.73 22.83
N ASP A 310 5.18 17.91 21.95
CA ASP A 310 4.66 17.72 20.59
C ASP A 310 3.24 17.13 20.61
N HIS A 311 2.91 16.34 21.65
CA HIS A 311 1.58 15.79 21.87
C HIS A 311 0.50 16.89 22.08
N GLU A 312 0.86 18.07 22.60
CA GLU A 312 -0.07 19.20 22.80
C GLU A 312 -0.40 19.92 21.48
N ARG A 313 0.45 19.76 20.45
CA ARG A 313 0.34 20.48 19.16
C ARG A 313 -0.27 19.63 18.06
N LEU A 314 -0.09 18.31 18.13
CA LEU A 314 -0.55 17.37 17.11
C LEU A 314 -2.05 17.10 17.27
N GLU A 315 -2.82 17.25 16.20
CA GLU A 315 -4.28 17.02 16.22
C GLU A 315 -4.65 15.61 16.71
N SER A 316 -3.83 14.60 16.39
CA SER A 316 -4.05 13.22 16.83
C SER A 316 -3.91 12.99 18.34
N PHE A 317 -3.34 13.94 19.09
CA PHE A 317 -2.95 13.77 20.48
C PHE A 317 -3.38 14.89 21.43
N ARG A 318 -3.61 16.12 20.94
CA ARG A 318 -3.79 17.31 21.79
C ARG A 318 -5.00 17.25 22.72
N ASP A 319 -6.04 16.52 22.32
CA ASP A 319 -7.31 16.37 23.05
C ASP A 319 -7.50 14.93 23.59
N ASP A 320 -6.40 14.18 23.71
CA ASP A 320 -6.41 12.75 24.06
C ASP A 320 -6.20 12.51 25.57
N PRO A 321 -7.20 11.96 26.29
CA PRO A 321 -7.13 11.77 27.73
C PRO A 321 -6.15 10.67 28.17
N GLU A 322 -5.95 9.62 27.35
CA GLU A 322 -5.00 8.54 27.65
C GLU A 322 -3.57 9.07 27.59
N ILE A 323 -3.29 9.91 26.59
CA ILE A 323 -1.97 10.53 26.42
C ILE A 323 -1.71 11.56 27.52
N ALA A 324 -2.69 12.38 27.89
CA ALA A 324 -2.54 13.33 28.98
C ALA A 324 -2.21 12.60 30.30
N ALA A 325 -2.93 11.53 30.63
CA ALA A 325 -2.67 10.71 31.81
C ALA A 325 -1.28 10.04 31.77
N ALA A 326 -0.87 9.55 30.59
CA ALA A 326 0.43 8.93 30.41
C ALA A 326 1.58 9.93 30.57
N VAL A 327 1.44 11.15 30.05
CA VAL A 327 2.42 12.23 30.22
C VAL A 327 2.55 12.61 31.69
N GLU A 328 1.44 12.80 32.42
CA GLU A 328 1.48 13.06 33.86
C GLU A 328 2.21 11.96 34.63
N ARG A 329 1.95 10.69 34.27
CA ARG A 329 2.62 9.54 34.88
C ARG A 329 4.12 9.52 34.57
N LEU A 330 4.51 9.80 33.33
CA LEU A 330 5.91 9.90 32.94
C LEU A 330 6.63 10.98 33.72
N HIS A 331 6.01 12.15 33.92
CA HIS A 331 6.57 13.19 34.78
C HIS A 331 6.77 12.68 36.20
N GLN A 332 5.77 12.02 36.80
CA GLN A 332 5.88 11.51 38.17
C GLN A 332 6.97 10.45 38.33
N GLU A 333 7.04 9.46 37.43
CA GLU A 333 7.98 8.35 37.57
C GLU A 333 9.42 8.75 37.20
N LEU A 334 9.59 9.61 36.20
CA LEU A 334 10.92 9.98 35.70
C LEU A 334 11.53 11.16 36.48
N GLU A 335 10.74 12.15 36.92
CA GLU A 335 11.28 13.25 37.74
C GLU A 335 11.72 12.77 39.12
N GLN A 336 11.03 11.78 39.71
CA GLN A 336 11.41 11.17 40.99
C GLN A 336 12.78 10.45 40.94
N THR A 337 13.24 10.06 39.75
CA THR A 337 14.53 9.40 39.56
C THR A 337 15.70 10.36 39.31
N THR A 338 15.44 11.67 39.19
CA THR A 338 16.51 12.67 39.12
C THR A 338 17.07 12.88 40.53
N PRO A 339 18.36 12.59 40.83
CA PRO A 339 18.90 12.86 42.15
C PRO A 339 18.82 14.38 42.40
N GLN A 340 18.05 14.77 43.41
CA GLN A 340 18.11 16.13 43.94
C GLN A 340 19.57 16.45 44.26
N GLN A 341 20.15 17.40 43.53
CA GLN A 341 21.41 18.03 43.93
C GLN A 341 21.21 18.71 45.29
N GLY A 342 21.67 18.05 46.35
CA GLY A 342 21.81 18.57 47.71
C GLY A 342 22.44 17.47 48.57
N MET A 343 23.52 17.64 49.32
CA MET A 343 24.02 18.83 50.02
C MET A 343 25.55 18.80 50.06
N THR A 344 26.18 19.95 49.85
CA THR A 344 27.54 20.23 50.31
C THR A 344 27.58 20.19 51.83
N MET A 345 28.04 19.08 52.40
CA MET A 345 28.52 19.05 53.79
C MET A 345 29.98 19.46 53.80
N GLY A 346 30.21 20.76 54.03
CA GLY A 346 31.50 21.25 54.47
C GLY A 346 31.78 20.76 55.91
N GLY A 347 33.00 20.30 56.14
CA GLY A 347 33.49 19.98 57.47
C GLY A 347 34.96 19.55 57.43
N ILE A 348 35.85 20.46 57.83
CA ILE A 348 37.14 20.14 58.46
C ILE A 348 36.87 19.80 59.92
#